data_AF-A0A7X8D5J1-F1
#
_entry.id   AF-A0A7X8D5J1-F1
#
_cell.length_a   1.000
_cell.length_b   1.000
_cell.length_c   1.000
_cell.angle_alpha   90.00
_cell.angle_beta   90.00
_cell.angle_gamma   90.00
#
_symmetry.space_group_name_H-M   'P 1'
#
loop_
_entity.id
_entity.type
_entity.pdbx_description
1 polymer ?
#
loop_
_entity_poly.entity_id
_entity_poly.type
_entity_poly.pdbx_seq_one_letter_code
_entity_poly.pdbx_strand_id
1 'polypeptide(L)'
;MVAGIGGVGSWCVEALARSGVGRLTLIDMDHISESNINRQLPALGSTIGQSKIEAMRQRILDIHPHCQVELIDDFVEAANIYDYLQCSPDVLVDCTDQADAKIAMILAAKKQKIKLIVCGAAGGKRNPLALKRGDLSQATHDAMLAKLRSRLRKEHGFARVKAEKVTAKTRIPKMGVDVLWVEENAVMPAAWQNQIMTPQGLSCAGYGSSVTVTAPMGFAAAQAALDYLLF
;
A
#
# COMPACT_ATOMS: atom_id res chain seq x y z
N MET A 1 5.08 -9.35 -6.23
CA MET A 1 3.60 -9.34 -6.12
C MET A 1 3.15 -8.03 -5.51
N VAL A 2 2.15 -7.36 -6.09
CA VAL A 2 1.60 -6.09 -5.57
C VAL A 2 0.10 -6.25 -5.33
N ALA A 3 -0.33 -6.01 -4.09
CA ALA A 3 -1.75 -6.05 -3.71
C ALA A 3 -2.31 -4.63 -3.57
N GLY A 4 -3.42 -4.35 -4.25
CA GLY A 4 -4.06 -3.04 -4.37
C GLY A 4 -3.42 -2.20 -5.48
N ILE A 5 -4.09 -2.08 -6.62
CA ILE A 5 -3.68 -1.32 -7.82
C ILE A 5 -4.34 0.07 -7.82
N GLY A 6 -4.34 0.72 -6.66
CA GLY A 6 -4.88 2.06 -6.45
C GLY A 6 -3.86 3.18 -6.68
N GLY A 7 -4.00 4.27 -5.94
CA GLY A 7 -3.16 5.47 -6.08
C GLY A 7 -1.70 5.28 -5.70
N VAL A 8 -1.35 4.22 -4.95
CA VAL A 8 0.04 3.88 -4.62
C VAL A 8 0.52 2.71 -5.48
N GLY A 9 -0.24 1.61 -5.49
CA GLY A 9 0.19 0.38 -6.15
C GLY A 9 0.32 0.49 -7.68
N SER A 10 -0.53 1.28 -8.35
CA SER A 10 -0.39 1.48 -9.81
C SER A 10 0.95 2.11 -10.20
N TRP A 11 1.46 3.07 -9.41
CA TRP A 11 2.78 3.67 -9.63
C TRP A 11 3.93 2.77 -9.19
N CYS A 12 3.72 1.94 -8.17
CA CYS A 12 4.68 0.90 -7.78
C CYS A 12 4.89 -0.10 -8.92
N VAL A 13 3.80 -0.63 -9.48
CA VAL A 13 3.82 -1.56 -10.61
C VAL A 13 4.48 -0.95 -11.84
N GLU A 14 4.14 0.28 -12.18
CA GLU A 14 4.77 1.03 -13.28
C GLU A 14 6.29 1.12 -13.11
N ALA A 15 6.76 1.49 -11.91
CA ALA A 15 8.18 1.59 -11.64
C ALA A 15 8.87 0.21 -11.73
N LEU A 16 8.27 -0.84 -11.15
CA LEU A 16 8.82 -2.21 -11.23
C LEU A 16 8.91 -2.70 -12.68
N ALA A 17 7.89 -2.47 -13.50
CA ALA A 17 7.91 -2.82 -14.92
C ALA A 17 9.01 -2.09 -15.68
N ARG A 18 9.16 -0.77 -15.45
CA ARG A 18 10.23 0.04 -16.05
C ARG A 18 11.63 -0.29 -15.54
N SER A 19 11.73 -0.91 -14.37
CA SER A 19 12.98 -1.40 -13.78
C SER A 19 13.34 -2.84 -14.20
N GLY A 20 12.57 -3.46 -15.11
CA GLY A 20 12.90 -4.77 -15.65
C GLY A 20 12.54 -5.95 -14.76
N VAL A 21 11.59 -5.79 -13.82
CA VAL A 21 11.06 -6.92 -13.07
C VAL A 21 10.34 -7.87 -14.03
N GLY A 22 10.88 -9.09 -14.17
CA GLY A 22 10.44 -10.05 -15.18
C GLY A 22 9.10 -10.74 -14.91
N ARG A 23 8.63 -10.75 -13.65
CA ARG A 23 7.33 -11.31 -13.28
C ARG A 23 6.59 -10.43 -12.27
N LEU A 24 5.36 -10.05 -12.59
CA LEU A 24 4.50 -9.20 -11.78
C LEU A 24 3.14 -9.87 -11.59
N THR A 25 2.81 -10.19 -10.34
CA THR A 25 1.45 -10.58 -9.94
C THR A 25 0.72 -9.38 -9.36
N LEU A 26 -0.45 -9.06 -9.91
CA LEU A 26 -1.29 -7.92 -9.51
C LEU A 26 -2.58 -8.43 -8.86
N ILE A 27 -2.90 -7.94 -7.67
CA ILE A 27 -4.13 -8.32 -6.94
C ILE A 27 -5.01 -7.07 -6.72
N ASP A 28 -6.15 -7.00 -7.40
CA ASP A 28 -7.20 -5.99 -7.19
C ASP A 28 -8.45 -6.42 -7.96
N MET A 29 -9.64 -6.17 -7.41
CA MET A 29 -10.93 -6.51 -8.02
C MET A 29 -11.72 -5.27 -8.47
N ASP A 30 -11.20 -4.07 -8.21
CA ASP A 30 -11.88 -2.84 -8.58
C ASP A 30 -11.73 -2.52 -10.07
N HIS A 31 -12.70 -1.76 -10.55
CA HIS A 31 -12.68 -1.15 -11.87
C HIS A 31 -12.28 0.33 -11.78
N ILE A 32 -11.76 0.86 -12.88
CA ILE A 32 -11.38 2.26 -13.01
C ILE A 32 -12.63 3.13 -13.01
N SER A 33 -12.66 4.13 -12.13
CA SER A 33 -13.71 5.15 -12.10
C SER A 33 -13.16 6.56 -12.28
N GLU A 34 -14.02 7.51 -12.66
CA GLU A 34 -13.63 8.93 -12.81
C GLU A 34 -12.99 9.49 -11.55
N SER A 35 -13.46 9.07 -10.37
CA SER A 35 -12.93 9.51 -9.08
C SER A 35 -11.50 9.05 -8.81
N ASN A 36 -10.91 8.23 -9.69
CA ASN A 36 -9.53 7.74 -9.59
C ASN A 36 -8.53 8.63 -10.35
N ILE A 37 -8.99 9.46 -11.30
CA ILE A 37 -8.15 10.24 -12.23
C ILE A 37 -7.13 11.13 -11.52
N ASN A 38 -7.48 11.66 -10.34
CA ASN A 38 -6.60 12.56 -9.59
C ASN A 38 -5.33 11.89 -9.00
N ARG A 39 -5.25 10.55 -9.00
CA ARG A 39 -4.19 9.82 -8.29
C ARG A 39 -3.76 8.47 -8.86
N GLN A 40 -4.59 7.80 -9.66
CA GLN A 40 -4.29 6.44 -10.13
C GLN A 40 -3.78 6.49 -11.57
N LEU A 41 -2.63 5.84 -11.81
CA LEU A 41 -1.99 5.84 -13.12
C LEU A 41 -2.87 5.30 -14.26
N PRO A 42 -3.61 4.18 -14.12
CA PRO A 42 -4.39 3.66 -15.23
C PRO A 42 -5.68 4.45 -15.49
N ALA A 43 -6.04 5.42 -14.65
CA ALA A 43 -7.30 6.17 -14.75
C ALA A 43 -7.20 7.31 -15.77
N LEU A 44 -7.62 7.02 -17.00
CA LEU A 44 -7.71 7.95 -18.13
C LEU A 44 -9.15 7.97 -18.65
N GLY A 45 -9.53 9.00 -19.40
CA GLY A 45 -10.87 9.06 -20.02
C GLY A 45 -11.18 7.83 -20.89
N SER A 46 -10.16 7.23 -21.51
CA SER A 46 -10.29 6.04 -22.36
C SER A 46 -10.36 4.71 -21.62
N THR A 47 -10.05 4.69 -20.32
CA THR A 47 -9.93 3.45 -19.53
C THR A 47 -10.98 3.34 -18.42
N ILE A 48 -11.86 4.33 -18.28
CA ILE A 48 -13.00 4.27 -17.35
C ILE A 48 -13.83 3.01 -17.61
N GLY A 49 -14.19 2.30 -16.54
CA GLY A 49 -14.96 1.06 -16.58
C GLY A 49 -14.14 -0.20 -16.86
N GLN A 50 -12.85 -0.10 -17.17
CA GLN A 50 -11.99 -1.28 -17.29
C GLN A 50 -11.55 -1.77 -15.91
N SER A 51 -11.27 -3.07 -15.78
CA SER A 51 -10.59 -3.61 -14.61
C SER A 51 -9.21 -2.95 -14.44
N LYS A 52 -8.88 -2.54 -13.21
CA LYS A 52 -7.60 -1.85 -12.93
C LYS A 52 -6.39 -2.73 -13.26
N ILE A 53 -6.47 -4.01 -12.90
CA ILE A 53 -5.39 -4.97 -13.14
C ILE A 53 -5.21 -5.25 -14.63
N GLU A 54 -6.30 -5.24 -15.40
CA GLU A 54 -6.23 -5.46 -16.84
C GLU A 54 -5.65 -4.28 -17.60
N ALA A 55 -6.09 -3.07 -17.26
CA ALA A 55 -5.51 -1.85 -17.82
C ALA A 55 -4.01 -1.75 -17.50
N MET A 56 -3.61 -2.13 -16.28
CA MET A 56 -2.20 -2.18 -15.91
C MET A 56 -1.44 -3.30 -16.63
N ARG A 57 -2.02 -4.48 -16.85
CA ARG A 57 -1.38 -5.53 -17.64
C ARG A 57 -1.04 -5.06 -19.05
N GLN A 58 -2.00 -4.46 -19.75
CA GLN A 58 -1.75 -3.92 -21.10
C GLN A 58 -0.60 -2.92 -21.07
N ARG A 59 -0.63 -2.00 -20.11
CA ARG A 59 0.43 -0.99 -19.94
C ARG A 59 1.79 -1.60 -19.65
N ILE A 60 1.87 -2.63 -18.81
CA ILE A 60 3.12 -3.34 -18.52
C ILE A 60 3.67 -4.00 -19.78
N LEU A 61 2.82 -4.66 -20.57
CA LEU A 61 3.24 -5.34 -21.80
C LEU A 61 3.70 -4.34 -22.87
N ASP A 62 3.15 -3.13 -22.89
CA ASP A 62 3.64 -2.04 -23.75
C ASP A 62 5.04 -1.54 -23.31
N ILE A 63 5.35 -1.61 -22.01
CA ILE A 63 6.64 -1.18 -21.44
C ILE A 63 7.71 -2.27 -21.54
N HIS A 64 7.34 -3.50 -21.18
CA HIS A 64 8.21 -4.66 -21.07
C HIS A 64 7.48 -5.89 -21.66
N PRO A 65 7.54 -6.09 -22.99
CA PRO A 65 6.75 -7.13 -23.70
C PRO A 65 6.99 -8.56 -23.22
N HIS A 66 8.14 -8.83 -22.60
CA HIS A 66 8.50 -10.14 -22.07
C HIS A 66 8.16 -10.34 -20.59
N CYS A 67 7.45 -9.38 -19.96
CA CYS A 67 7.10 -9.47 -18.54
C CYS A 67 6.00 -10.52 -18.38
N GLN A 68 6.17 -11.45 -17.45
CA GLN A 68 5.12 -12.38 -17.06
C GLN A 68 4.18 -11.67 -16.11
N VAL A 69 2.97 -11.36 -16.57
CA VAL A 69 1.96 -10.65 -15.78
C VAL A 69 0.85 -11.62 -15.38
N GLU A 70 0.69 -11.82 -14.08
CA GLU A 70 -0.38 -12.63 -13.50
C GLU A 70 -1.39 -11.74 -12.79
N LEU A 71 -2.67 -12.02 -13.01
CA LEU A 71 -3.76 -11.24 -12.48
C LEU A 71 -4.58 -12.06 -11.50
N ILE A 72 -4.85 -11.49 -10.34
CA ILE A 72 -5.72 -12.06 -9.32
C ILE A 72 -6.86 -11.04 -9.11
N ASP A 73 -8.01 -11.35 -9.69
CA ASP A 73 -9.23 -10.55 -9.62
C ASP A 73 -10.00 -10.88 -8.33
N ASP A 74 -9.41 -10.51 -7.19
CA ASP A 74 -9.97 -10.73 -5.85
C ASP A 74 -9.43 -9.69 -4.84
N PHE A 75 -10.05 -9.60 -3.67
CA PHE A 75 -9.49 -8.91 -2.51
C PHE A 75 -8.59 -9.83 -1.69
N VAL A 76 -7.62 -9.25 -0.99
CA VAL A 76 -6.80 -10.01 -0.05
C VAL A 76 -7.53 -10.16 1.28
N GLU A 77 -7.71 -11.41 1.70
CA GLU A 77 -8.36 -11.78 2.95
C GLU A 77 -7.51 -12.81 3.72
N ALA A 78 -7.83 -12.99 5.01
CA ALA A 78 -7.16 -14.01 5.82
C ALA A 78 -7.37 -15.45 5.29
N ALA A 79 -8.48 -15.68 4.58
CA ALA A 79 -8.85 -16.97 4.05
C ALA A 79 -8.07 -17.35 2.77
N ASN A 80 -7.74 -16.39 1.91
CA ASN A 80 -7.16 -16.65 0.58
C ASN A 80 -5.67 -16.29 0.45
N ILE A 81 -5.12 -15.45 1.34
CA ILE A 81 -3.74 -14.96 1.18
C ILE A 81 -2.69 -16.08 1.13
N TYR A 82 -2.91 -17.18 1.86
CA TYR A 82 -1.98 -18.31 1.83
C TYR A 82 -1.94 -19.01 0.48
N ASP A 83 -3.06 -19.04 -0.24
CA ASP A 83 -3.15 -19.63 -1.58
C ASP A 83 -2.43 -18.75 -2.59
N TYR A 84 -2.62 -17.43 -2.51
CA TYR A 84 -1.92 -16.48 -3.38
C TYR A 84 -0.40 -16.50 -3.18
N LEU A 85 0.05 -16.74 -1.95
CA LEU A 85 1.49 -16.83 -1.67
C LEU A 85 2.12 -18.20 -1.96
N GLN A 86 1.36 -19.20 -2.46
CA GLN A 86 1.93 -20.48 -2.89
C GLN A 86 2.96 -20.31 -4.01
N CYS A 87 2.80 -19.28 -4.85
CA CYS A 87 3.79 -18.94 -5.88
C CYS A 87 5.13 -18.44 -5.31
N SER A 88 5.23 -18.28 -3.98
CA SER A 88 6.44 -17.85 -3.26
C SER A 88 7.08 -16.60 -3.86
N PRO A 89 6.35 -15.46 -3.89
CA PRO A 89 6.90 -14.24 -4.47
C PRO A 89 8.13 -13.78 -3.67
N ASP A 90 9.15 -13.30 -4.38
CA ASP A 90 10.37 -12.77 -3.74
C ASP A 90 10.04 -11.60 -2.81
N VAL A 91 9.13 -10.73 -3.27
CA VAL A 91 8.62 -9.58 -2.53
C VAL A 91 7.12 -9.43 -2.71
N LEU A 92 6.43 -9.23 -1.59
CA LEU A 92 5.05 -8.77 -1.52
C LEU A 92 5.02 -7.28 -1.16
N VAL A 93 4.29 -6.47 -1.94
CA VAL A 93 4.05 -5.06 -1.65
C VAL A 93 2.56 -4.86 -1.38
N ASP A 94 2.23 -4.41 -0.18
CA ASP A 94 0.88 -4.10 0.24
C ASP A 94 0.57 -2.61 0.02
N CYS A 95 -0.25 -2.35 -0.99
CA CYS A 95 -0.79 -1.04 -1.34
C CYS A 95 -2.32 -0.97 -1.13
N THR A 96 -2.90 -1.90 -0.38
CA THR A 96 -4.33 -1.93 -0.05
C THR A 96 -4.69 -0.83 0.97
N ASP A 97 -5.96 -0.51 1.12
CA ASP A 97 -6.46 0.46 2.09
C ASP A 97 -7.25 -0.17 3.25
N GLN A 98 -7.36 -1.50 3.27
CA GLN A 98 -8.12 -2.24 4.28
C GLN A 98 -7.22 -2.82 5.36
N ALA A 99 -7.44 -2.41 6.62
CA ALA A 99 -6.60 -2.85 7.73
C ALA A 99 -6.58 -4.38 7.93
N ASP A 100 -7.69 -5.08 7.65
CA ASP A 100 -7.77 -6.54 7.76
C ASP A 100 -6.89 -7.24 6.72
N ALA A 101 -6.93 -6.79 5.46
CA ALA A 101 -6.06 -7.29 4.39
C ALA A 101 -4.57 -7.09 4.73
N LYS A 102 -4.19 -5.91 5.23
CA LYS A 102 -2.83 -5.63 5.68
C LYS A 102 -2.36 -6.57 6.79
N ILE A 103 -3.22 -6.82 7.79
CA ILE A 103 -2.90 -7.76 8.88
C ILE A 103 -2.73 -9.18 8.32
N ALA A 104 -3.64 -9.63 7.45
CA ALA A 104 -3.56 -10.94 6.82
C ALA A 104 -2.21 -11.12 6.08
N MET A 105 -1.80 -10.14 5.27
CA MET A 105 -0.52 -10.14 4.58
C MET A 105 0.68 -10.14 5.54
N ILE A 106 0.65 -9.31 6.59
CA ILE A 106 1.72 -9.28 7.61
C ILE A 106 1.91 -10.65 8.27
N LEU A 107 0.81 -11.31 8.64
CA LEU A 107 0.86 -12.60 9.31
C LEU A 107 1.31 -13.71 8.35
N ALA A 108 0.76 -13.74 7.14
CA ALA A 108 1.09 -14.75 6.13
C ALA A 108 2.55 -14.62 5.67
N ALA A 109 3.00 -13.41 5.33
CA ALA A 109 4.37 -13.14 4.92
C ALA A 109 5.37 -13.48 6.04
N LYS A 110 5.06 -13.16 7.31
CA LYS A 110 5.91 -13.55 8.45
C LYS A 110 6.00 -15.06 8.60
N LYS A 111 4.90 -15.79 8.43
CA LYS A 111 4.86 -17.26 8.55
C LYS A 111 5.62 -17.95 7.42
N GLN A 112 5.49 -17.46 6.19
CA GLN A 112 6.16 -18.00 5.00
C GLN A 112 7.55 -17.38 4.73
N LYS A 113 7.99 -16.45 5.57
CA LYS A 113 9.28 -15.72 5.46
C LYS A 113 9.42 -14.93 4.15
N ILE A 114 8.30 -14.45 3.60
CA ILE A 114 8.25 -13.58 2.42
C ILE A 114 8.61 -12.16 2.81
N LYS A 115 9.39 -11.45 1.98
CA LYS A 115 9.69 -10.03 2.19
C LYS A 115 8.42 -9.23 1.93
N LEU A 116 8.05 -8.39 2.90
CA LEU A 116 6.83 -7.59 2.84
C LEU A 116 7.15 -6.12 3.08
N ILE A 117 6.62 -5.27 2.19
CA ILE A 117 6.60 -3.81 2.35
C ILE A 117 5.14 -3.38 2.46
N VAL A 118 4.79 -2.65 3.51
CA VAL A 118 3.43 -2.16 3.76
C VAL A 118 3.36 -0.64 3.54
N CYS A 119 2.54 -0.20 2.60
CA CYS A 119 2.27 1.23 2.41
C CYS A 119 1.20 1.71 3.39
N GLY A 120 1.48 2.84 4.04
CA GLY A 120 0.53 3.59 4.85
C GLY A 120 -0.47 4.40 4.01
N ALA A 121 -1.22 5.26 4.69
CA ALA A 121 -2.20 6.14 4.08
C ALA A 121 -1.54 7.38 3.45
N ALA A 122 -1.71 7.54 2.14
CA ALA A 122 -1.28 8.72 1.40
C ALA A 122 -2.39 9.80 1.23
N GLY A 123 -3.63 9.48 1.60
CA GLY A 123 -4.77 10.42 1.53
C GLY A 123 -4.65 11.57 2.55
N GLY A 124 -5.11 12.76 2.17
CA GLY A 124 -5.06 13.96 3.02
C GLY A 124 -3.65 14.52 3.30
N LYS A 125 -2.61 13.97 2.66
CA LYS A 125 -1.22 14.43 2.77
C LYS A 125 -0.86 15.33 1.60
N ARG A 126 0.13 16.21 1.78
CA ARG A 126 0.56 17.18 0.76
C ARG A 126 2.07 17.26 0.58
N ASN A 127 2.87 16.89 1.59
CA ASN A 127 4.32 17.00 1.54
C ASN A 127 4.97 15.64 1.20
N PRO A 128 5.31 15.37 -0.07
CA PRO A 128 5.97 14.12 -0.43
C PRO A 128 7.37 13.98 0.15
N LEU A 129 8.04 15.08 0.52
CA LEU A 129 9.37 15.05 1.11
C LEU A 129 9.36 14.55 2.56
N ALA A 130 8.18 14.43 3.18
CA ALA A 130 8.00 13.83 4.50
C ALA A 130 7.82 12.29 4.44
N LEU A 131 7.98 11.68 3.26
CA LEU A 131 7.93 10.23 3.12
C LEU A 131 9.11 9.56 3.86
N LYS A 132 8.81 8.52 4.63
CA LYS A 132 9.75 7.72 5.41
C LYS A 132 9.55 6.25 5.14
N ARG A 133 10.64 5.49 5.32
CA ARG A 133 10.67 4.02 5.37
C ARG A 133 11.24 3.58 6.72
N GLY A 134 10.73 2.50 7.29
CA GLY A 134 11.21 2.00 8.57
C GLY A 134 10.32 0.91 9.16
N ASP A 135 10.57 0.59 10.43
CA ASP A 135 9.78 -0.43 11.12
C ASP A 135 8.39 0.12 11.50
N LEU A 136 7.35 -0.71 11.38
CA LEU A 136 5.97 -0.35 11.74
C LEU A 136 5.84 0.25 13.14
N SER A 137 6.70 -0.15 14.09
CA SER A 137 6.76 0.41 15.45
C SER A 137 7.11 1.89 15.52
N GLN A 138 7.78 2.42 14.49
CA GLN A 138 8.26 3.81 14.40
C GLN A 138 7.30 4.71 13.62
N ALA A 139 6.38 4.16 12.82
CA ALA A 139 5.53 4.97 11.95
C ALA A 139 4.63 5.92 12.75
N THR A 140 4.61 7.19 12.37
CA THR A 140 3.83 8.25 13.02
C THR A 140 2.88 8.93 12.03
N HIS A 141 1.96 9.76 12.52
CA HIS A 141 1.05 10.56 11.68
C HIS A 141 0.15 9.76 10.73
N ASP A 142 -0.01 8.45 10.96
CA ASP A 142 -0.79 7.55 10.12
C ASP A 142 -1.74 6.72 11.00
N ALA A 143 -3.04 7.02 10.88
CA ALA A 143 -4.09 6.35 11.65
C ALA A 143 -4.25 4.86 11.28
N MET A 144 -4.03 4.52 10.00
CA MET A 144 -4.12 3.14 9.53
C MET A 144 -2.98 2.32 10.14
N LEU A 145 -1.74 2.80 10.04
CA LEU A 145 -0.59 2.12 10.64
C LEU A 145 -0.67 2.08 12.17
N ALA A 146 -1.24 3.11 12.81
CA ALA A 146 -1.52 3.09 14.24
C ALA A 146 -2.54 1.99 14.62
N LYS A 147 -3.61 1.83 13.84
CA LYS A 147 -4.60 0.75 14.01
C LYS A 147 -3.96 -0.63 13.83
N LEU A 148 -3.13 -0.80 12.80
CA LEU A 148 -2.37 -2.04 12.55
C LEU A 148 -1.48 -2.38 13.75
N ARG A 149 -0.67 -1.43 14.22
CA ARG A 149 0.17 -1.61 15.41
C ARG A 149 -0.62 -2.08 16.62
N SER A 150 -1.75 -1.43 16.89
CA SER A 150 -2.60 -1.74 18.03
C SER A 150 -3.13 -3.17 17.96
N ARG A 151 -3.71 -3.55 16.81
CA ARG A 151 -4.27 -4.89 16.59
C ARG A 151 -3.22 -5.99 16.61
N LEU A 152 -2.10 -5.81 15.91
CA LEU A 152 -1.00 -6.79 15.91
C LEU A 152 -0.44 -7.04 17.32
N ARG A 153 -0.34 -5.99 18.15
CA ARG A 153 0.06 -6.14 19.56
C ARG A 153 -1.02 -6.80 20.41
N LYS A 154 -2.30 -6.50 20.15
CA LYS A 154 -3.44 -6.99 20.93
C LYS A 154 -3.76 -8.46 20.63
N GLU A 155 -3.83 -8.80 19.36
CA GLU A 155 -4.41 -10.04 18.83
C GLU A 155 -3.35 -11.05 18.37
N HIS A 156 -2.13 -10.59 18.03
CA HIS A 156 -1.15 -11.43 17.34
C HIS A 156 0.24 -11.48 18.01
N GLY A 157 0.33 -11.09 19.28
CA GLY A 157 1.53 -11.28 20.10
C GLY A 157 2.75 -10.44 19.70
N PHE A 158 2.58 -9.35 18.95
CA PHE A 158 3.69 -8.45 18.65
C PHE A 158 4.17 -7.70 19.90
N ALA A 159 5.48 -7.42 19.96
CA ALA A 159 6.14 -6.84 21.13
C ALA A 159 5.53 -5.49 21.56
N ARG A 160 5.36 -5.32 22.88
CA ARG A 160 4.83 -4.11 23.52
C ARG A 160 5.89 -3.43 24.37
N VAL A 161 5.78 -2.11 24.51
CA VAL A 161 6.59 -1.35 25.47
C VAL A 161 6.17 -1.78 26.87
N LYS A 162 7.12 -2.18 27.73
CA LYS A 162 6.84 -2.51 29.13
C LYS A 162 6.49 -1.21 29.88
N ALA A 163 5.39 -1.23 30.64
CA ALA A 163 4.72 -0.04 31.17
C ALA A 163 5.46 0.71 32.30
N GLU A 164 6.56 0.18 32.81
CA GLU A 164 7.06 0.57 34.14
C GLU A 164 7.84 1.90 34.18
N LYS A 165 8.08 2.57 33.04
CA LYS A 165 8.42 4.01 32.92
C LYS A 165 8.75 4.36 31.45
N VAL A 166 7.76 4.86 30.71
CA VAL A 166 8.02 5.43 29.38
C VAL A 166 8.67 6.80 29.55
N THR A 167 10.01 6.83 29.51
CA THR A 167 10.82 8.05 29.40
C THR A 167 11.11 8.39 27.93
N ALA A 168 11.59 9.60 27.65
CA ALA A 168 12.07 9.99 26.31
C ALA A 168 13.18 9.08 25.74
N LYS A 169 13.85 8.27 26.58
CA LYS A 169 14.89 7.29 26.18
C LYS A 169 14.35 5.86 26.00
N THR A 170 13.05 5.65 26.11
CA THR A 170 12.47 4.29 26.06
C THR A 170 12.57 3.73 24.65
N ARG A 171 13.31 2.63 24.50
CA ARG A 171 13.45 1.94 23.23
C ARG A 171 12.14 1.25 22.87
N ILE A 172 11.48 1.71 21.81
CA ILE A 172 10.30 1.05 21.26
C ILE A 172 10.77 -0.29 20.64
N PRO A 173 10.18 -1.44 21.03
CA PRO A 173 10.56 -2.71 20.44
C PRO A 173 10.09 -2.77 18.98
N LYS A 174 11.00 -3.21 18.10
CA LYS A 174 10.73 -3.39 16.67
C LYS A 174 9.65 -4.46 16.47
N MET A 175 8.81 -4.26 15.47
CA MET A 175 7.77 -5.22 15.08
C MET A 175 8.22 -6.15 13.95
N GLY A 176 9.30 -5.81 13.25
CA GLY A 176 9.83 -6.58 12.12
C GLY A 176 8.98 -6.47 10.87
N VAL A 177 8.29 -5.35 10.69
CA VAL A 177 7.42 -5.08 9.52
C VAL A 177 7.91 -3.80 8.86
N ASP A 178 8.39 -3.89 7.62
CA ASP A 178 8.86 -2.74 6.85
C ASP A 178 7.67 -1.95 6.29
N VAL A 179 7.63 -0.65 6.55
CA VAL A 179 6.52 0.22 6.19
C VAL A 179 6.99 1.52 5.55
N LEU A 180 6.14 2.08 4.70
CA LEU A 180 6.27 3.42 4.14
C LEU A 180 5.15 4.31 4.67
N TRP A 181 5.47 5.52 5.14
CA TRP A 181 4.47 6.48 5.62
C TRP A 181 4.92 7.92 5.39
N VAL A 182 3.96 8.86 5.40
CA VAL A 182 4.25 10.30 5.31
C VAL A 182 4.12 10.92 6.70
N GLU A 183 5.19 11.55 7.19
CA GLU A 183 5.23 12.28 8.47
C GLU A 183 4.55 13.65 8.39
N GLU A 184 3.28 13.64 8.06
CA GLU A 184 2.40 14.81 8.02
C GLU A 184 1.02 14.37 8.51
N ASN A 185 0.28 15.18 9.27
CA ASN A 185 -1.11 14.82 9.60
C ASN A 185 -2.00 14.87 8.35
N ALA A 186 -2.99 13.98 8.26
CA ALA A 186 -3.98 14.08 7.20
C ALA A 186 -4.85 15.32 7.43
N VAL A 187 -4.99 16.16 6.41
CA VAL A 187 -5.80 17.39 6.45
C VAL A 187 -7.06 17.17 5.62
N MET A 188 -8.22 17.41 6.24
CA MET A 188 -9.49 17.41 5.52
C MET A 188 -9.69 18.77 4.84
N PRO A 189 -10.08 18.81 3.56
CA PRO A 189 -10.36 20.07 2.87
C PRO A 189 -11.40 20.92 3.62
N ALA A 190 -11.17 22.24 3.71
CA ALA A 190 -12.09 23.16 4.37
C ALA A 190 -13.52 23.09 3.79
N ALA A 191 -13.63 22.87 2.47
CA ALA A 191 -14.90 22.69 1.77
C ALA A 191 -15.73 21.49 2.30
N TRP A 192 -15.10 20.52 2.96
CA TRP A 192 -15.74 19.31 3.48
C TRP A 192 -15.90 19.31 5.01
N GLN A 193 -15.38 20.33 5.70
CA GLN A 193 -15.52 20.47 7.16
C GLN A 193 -16.96 20.83 7.59
N ASN A 194 -17.75 21.43 6.70
CA ASN A 194 -19.10 21.92 7.00
C ASN A 194 -20.23 21.09 6.35
N GLN A 195 -19.91 19.98 5.66
CA GLN A 195 -20.93 19.15 5.02
C GLN A 195 -21.33 17.97 5.93
N ILE A 196 -22.62 17.90 6.27
CA ILE A 196 -23.27 16.79 7.03
C ILE A 196 -23.22 15.47 6.23
N MET A 197 -23.00 15.54 4.92
CA MET A 197 -22.80 14.39 4.04
C MET A 197 -21.36 14.34 3.55
N THR A 198 -20.65 13.28 3.93
CA THR A 198 -19.43 12.87 3.22
C THR A 198 -19.82 12.50 1.80
N PRO A 199 -19.14 12.97 0.73
CA PRO A 199 -19.47 12.55 -0.62
C PRO A 199 -19.21 11.04 -0.76
N GLN A 200 -20.26 10.21 -0.68
CA GLN A 200 -20.19 8.81 -1.09
C GLN A 200 -19.91 8.78 -2.61
N GLY A 201 -18.75 8.25 -3.00
CA GLY A 201 -18.34 8.08 -4.40
C GLY A 201 -16.90 8.46 -4.72
N LEU A 202 -16.25 9.23 -3.84
CA LEU A 202 -14.85 9.66 -3.98
C LEU A 202 -14.00 8.99 -2.90
N SER A 203 -13.67 7.70 -3.10
CA SER A 203 -12.98 6.84 -2.12
C SER A 203 -11.58 7.35 -1.76
N CYS A 204 -11.53 8.30 -0.82
CA CYS A 204 -10.40 8.69 0.00
C CYS A 204 -10.93 9.11 1.38
N ALA A 205 -11.88 8.38 1.97
CA ALA A 205 -12.46 8.66 3.30
C ALA A 205 -12.78 10.14 3.60
N GLY A 206 -13.10 10.95 2.58
CA GLY A 206 -13.31 12.39 2.75
C GLY A 206 -12.05 13.22 3.04
N TYR A 207 -10.84 12.79 2.68
CA TYR A 207 -9.61 13.59 2.85
C TYR A 207 -9.05 14.16 1.53
N GLY A 208 -9.49 13.65 0.39
CA GLY A 208 -8.85 13.94 -0.89
C GLY A 208 -7.45 13.32 -0.99
N SER A 209 -6.81 13.50 -2.13
CA SER A 209 -5.53 12.88 -2.45
C SER A 209 -4.88 13.58 -3.65
N SER A 210 -3.55 13.46 -3.74
CA SER A 210 -2.77 14.00 -4.85
C SER A 210 -1.82 12.94 -5.40
N VAL A 211 -1.69 12.89 -6.73
CA VAL A 211 -0.64 12.13 -7.41
C VAL A 211 0.75 12.49 -6.89
N THR A 212 0.97 13.76 -6.49
CA THR A 212 2.26 14.24 -5.97
C THR A 212 2.66 13.63 -4.63
N VAL A 213 1.79 12.89 -3.95
CA VAL A 213 2.12 12.15 -2.71
C VAL A 213 1.95 10.65 -2.88
N THR A 214 0.87 10.25 -3.54
CA THR A 214 0.56 8.83 -3.78
C THR A 214 1.57 8.16 -4.71
N ALA A 215 1.99 8.82 -5.79
CA ALA A 215 2.99 8.29 -6.72
C ALA A 215 4.40 8.18 -6.09
N PRO A 216 4.95 9.20 -5.38
CA PRO A 216 6.22 9.04 -4.66
C PRO A 216 6.22 7.89 -3.65
N MET A 217 5.11 7.63 -2.96
CA MET A 217 5.00 6.45 -2.09
C MET A 217 5.07 5.15 -2.91
N GLY A 218 4.42 5.10 -4.08
CA GLY A 218 4.50 3.95 -5.00
C GLY A 218 5.93 3.73 -5.52
N PHE A 219 6.64 4.79 -5.89
CA PHE A 219 8.03 4.72 -6.31
C PHE A 219 8.97 4.29 -5.18
N ALA A 220 8.77 4.78 -3.95
CA ALA A 220 9.53 4.33 -2.80
C ALA A 220 9.26 2.85 -2.47
N ALA A 221 8.03 2.37 -2.66
CA ALA A 221 7.68 0.96 -2.50
C ALA A 221 8.36 0.09 -3.58
N ALA A 222 8.40 0.55 -4.82
CA ALA A 222 9.12 -0.12 -5.89
C ALA A 222 10.63 -0.17 -5.58
N GLN A 223 11.24 0.96 -5.18
CA GLN A 223 12.65 0.98 -4.77
C GLN A 223 12.92 0.02 -3.62
N ALA A 224 12.05 0.00 -2.60
CA ALA A 224 12.17 -0.91 -1.48
C ALA A 224 12.11 -2.39 -1.89
N ALA A 225 11.28 -2.71 -2.89
CA ALA A 225 11.21 -4.06 -3.44
C ALA A 225 12.46 -4.39 -4.26
N LEU A 226 12.96 -3.44 -5.09
CA LEU A 226 14.20 -3.61 -5.84
C LEU A 226 15.40 -3.83 -4.92
N ASP A 227 15.46 -3.15 -3.78
CA ASP A 227 16.51 -3.39 -2.78
C ASP A 227 16.55 -4.86 -2.35
N TYR A 228 15.39 -5.49 -2.11
CA TYR A 228 15.30 -6.91 -1.74
C TYR A 228 15.59 -7.88 -2.90
N LEU A 229 15.40 -7.44 -4.14
CA LEU A 229 15.66 -8.27 -5.33
C LEU A 229 17.14 -8.25 -5.73
N LEU A 230 17.84 -7.16 -5.43
CA LEU A 230 19.21 -6.93 -5.90
C LEU A 230 20.27 -7.08 -4.80
N PHE A 231 19.93 -6.92 -3.52
CA PHE A 231 20.86 -6.90 -2.39
C PHE A 231 20.37 -7.75 -1.20
#